data_AF-A0AAV2FGN7-F1
#
_entry.id   AF-A0AAV2FGN7-F1
#
_cell.length_a   1.000
_cell.length_b   1.000
_cell.length_c   1.000
_cell.angle_alpha   90.00
_cell.angle_beta   90.00
_cell.angle_gamma   90.00
#
_symmetry.space_group_name_H-M   'P 1'
#
loop_
_entity.id
_entity.type
_entity.pdbx_description
1 polymer ?
#
loop_
_entity_poly.entity_id
_entity_poly.type
_entity_poly.pdbx_seq_one_letter_code
_entity_poly.pdbx_strand_id
1 'polypeptide(L)'
;MCLPHIDLEGNDPNVVELFDHIRGGWCIQSLQERFSLDVVHAILAIPLPRLGMEDRLIWHDTTNGVFSVKSAYHLAVLVDRQEGTWSQVVSWMDRTSWMRMWALKIPPKL
;
A
#
# COMPACT_ATOMS: atom_id res chain seq x y z
N MET A 1 -22.48 11.14 -6.14
CA MET A 1 -23.69 10.31 -5.99
C MET A 1 -23.26 8.88 -6.16
N CYS A 2 -23.37 8.05 -5.12
CA CYS A 2 -22.96 6.65 -5.17
C CYS A 2 -23.99 5.87 -6.01
N LEU A 3 -23.51 5.20 -7.06
CA LEU A 3 -24.35 4.37 -7.94
C LEU A 3 -24.87 3.14 -7.17
N PRO A 4 -26.06 2.64 -7.52
CA PRO A 4 -26.71 1.58 -6.77
C PRO A 4 -26.06 0.22 -7.01
N HIS A 5 -26.14 -0.55 -5.93
CA HIS A 5 -25.78 -1.94 -5.69
C HIS A 5 -26.12 -2.89 -6.85
N ILE A 6 -25.10 -3.61 -7.35
CA ILE A 6 -25.25 -4.84 -8.12
C ILE A 6 -24.54 -5.93 -7.32
N ASP A 7 -25.32 -6.86 -6.78
CA ASP A 7 -24.84 -8.07 -6.14
C ASP A 7 -24.17 -8.98 -7.18
N LEU A 8 -22.89 -9.29 -6.97
CA LEU A 8 -22.24 -10.44 -7.57
C LEU A 8 -21.56 -11.20 -6.43
N GLU A 9 -22.10 -12.38 -6.13
CA GLU A 9 -21.48 -13.39 -5.28
C GLU A 9 -20.00 -13.56 -5.68
N GLY A 10 -19.10 -13.38 -4.70
CA GLY A 10 -17.69 -13.70 -4.85
C GLY A 10 -16.77 -12.62 -5.42
N ASN A 11 -17.14 -11.33 -5.37
CA ASN A 11 -16.23 -10.26 -5.78
C ASN A 11 -15.37 -9.76 -4.60
N ASP A 12 -14.07 -10.09 -4.59
CA ASP A 12 -13.06 -9.40 -3.78
C ASP A 12 -13.32 -7.88 -3.91
N PRO A 13 -13.51 -7.12 -2.82
CA PRO A 13 -13.93 -5.72 -2.93
C PRO A 13 -12.83 -4.94 -3.65
N ASN A 14 -13.11 -4.53 -4.88
CA ASN A 14 -12.22 -3.66 -5.62
C ASN A 14 -12.10 -2.36 -4.83
N VAL A 15 -10.88 -1.99 -4.45
CA VAL A 15 -10.59 -0.80 -3.64
C VAL A 15 -11.16 0.47 -4.29
N VAL A 16 -11.32 0.47 -5.62
CA VAL A 16 -11.98 1.55 -6.40
C VAL A 16 -13.40 1.84 -5.92
N GLU A 17 -14.16 0.83 -5.49
CA GLU A 17 -15.54 1.00 -4.99
C GLU A 17 -15.62 1.61 -3.59
N LEU A 18 -14.49 1.63 -2.86
CA LEU A 18 -14.40 2.19 -1.52
C LEU A 18 -14.05 3.69 -1.54
N PHE A 19 -13.65 4.23 -2.70
CA PHE A 19 -13.14 5.60 -2.82
C PHE A 19 -13.98 6.44 -3.81
N ASP A 20 -14.47 7.58 -3.35
CA ASP A 20 -15.12 8.58 -4.21
C ASP A 20 -14.04 9.43 -4.88
N HIS A 21 -13.74 9.12 -6.14
CA HIS A 21 -12.76 9.84 -6.96
C HIS A 21 -13.17 11.29 -7.30
N ILE A 22 -14.46 11.63 -7.20
CA ILE A 22 -14.96 12.99 -7.46
C ILE A 22 -14.75 13.85 -6.21
N ARG A 23 -15.01 13.30 -5.03
CA ARG A 23 -14.88 14.01 -3.74
C ARG A 23 -13.48 13.90 -3.14
N GLY A 24 -12.67 12.95 -3.59
CA GLY A 24 -11.32 12.68 -3.07
C GLY A 24 -11.36 12.12 -1.66
N GLY A 25 -12.23 11.16 -1.40
CA GLY A 25 -12.50 10.66 -0.05
C GLY A 25 -13.01 9.24 -0.03
N TRP A 26 -12.95 8.61 1.14
CA TRP A 26 -13.58 7.31 1.36
C TRP A 26 -15.11 7.38 1.30
N CYS A 27 -15.74 6.37 0.69
CA CYS A 27 -17.19 6.18 0.74
C CYS A 27 -17.57 5.47 2.04
N ILE A 28 -17.98 6.25 3.06
CA ILE A 28 -18.30 5.74 4.40
C ILE A 28 -19.38 4.65 4.36
N GLN A 29 -20.40 4.82 3.51
CA GLN A 29 -21.47 3.84 3.36
C GLN A 29 -20.93 2.49 2.86
N SER A 30 -20.14 2.49 1.77
CA SER A 30 -19.51 1.27 1.24
C SER A 30 -18.59 0.60 2.28
N LEU A 31 -17.93 1.40 3.14
CA LEU A 31 -17.08 0.88 4.19
C LEU A 31 -17.88 0.19 5.31
N GLN A 32 -18.95 0.81 5.79
CA GLN A 32 -19.80 0.27 6.86
C GLN A 32 -20.57 -0.98 6.44
N GLU A 33 -20.93 -1.09 5.16
CA GLU A 33 -21.63 -2.27 4.63
C GLU A 33 -20.71 -3.50 4.51
N ARG A 34 -19.39 -3.29 4.36
CA ARG A 34 -18.43 -4.35 3.99
C ARG A 34 -17.42 -4.70 5.08
N PHE A 35 -17.19 -3.81 6.05
CA PHE A 35 -16.18 -3.99 7.07
C PHE A 35 -16.74 -3.84 8.49
N SER A 36 -16.09 -4.48 9.46
CA SER A 36 -16.37 -4.23 10.88
C SER A 36 -16.01 -2.79 11.25
N LEU A 37 -16.65 -2.25 12.29
CA LEU A 37 -16.41 -0.88 12.75
C LEU A 37 -14.94 -0.59 13.04
N ASP A 38 -14.21 -1.55 13.62
CA ASP A 38 -12.78 -1.40 13.91
C ASP A 38 -11.96 -1.21 12.63
N VAL A 39 -12.28 -1.97 11.58
CA VAL A 39 -11.62 -1.87 10.28
C VAL A 39 -12.01 -0.57 9.57
N VAL A 40 -13.29 -0.17 9.63
CA VAL A 40 -13.74 1.13 9.10
C VAL A 40 -12.98 2.28 9.76
N HIS A 41 -12.84 2.28 11.08
CA HIS A 41 -12.07 3.30 11.80
C HIS A 41 -10.60 3.31 11.38
N ALA A 42 -9.98 2.13 11.22
CA ALA A 42 -8.60 2.04 10.75
C ALA A 42 -8.43 2.60 9.33
N ILE A 43 -9.38 2.32 8.42
CA ILE A 43 -9.36 2.84 7.05
C ILE A 43 -9.52 4.36 7.04
N LEU A 44 -10.49 4.89 7.80
CA LEU A 44 -10.74 6.33 7.89
C LEU A 44 -9.58 7.10 8.54
N ALA A 45 -8.74 6.42 9.33
CA ALA A 45 -7.54 7.01 9.90
C ALA A 45 -6.39 7.17 8.88
N ILE A 46 -6.46 6.55 7.70
CA ILE A 46 -5.46 6.71 6.64
C ILE A 46 -5.53 8.14 6.09
N PRO A 47 -4.45 8.94 6.21
CA PRO A 47 -4.44 10.30 5.69
C PRO A 47 -4.59 10.29 4.17
N LEU A 48 -5.60 11.00 3.66
CA LEU A 48 -5.78 11.16 2.23
C LEU A 48 -5.04 12.40 1.72
N PRO A 49 -4.38 12.31 0.55
CA PRO A 49 -3.79 13.48 -0.08
C PRO A 49 -4.87 14.50 -0.44
N ARG A 50 -4.48 15.78 -0.52
CA ARG A 50 -5.38 16.84 -0.99
C ARG A 50 -5.84 16.52 -2.41
N LEU A 51 -7.15 16.62 -2.64
CA LEU A 51 -7.80 16.33 -3.92
C LEU A 51 -7.03 16.96 -5.09
N GLY A 52 -6.73 16.16 -6.12
CA GLY A 52 -6.08 16.61 -7.36
C GLY A 52 -4.58 16.32 -7.49
N MET A 53 -3.99 15.53 -6.58
CA MET A 53 -2.64 14.98 -6.79
C MET A 53 -2.74 13.60 -7.45
N GLU A 54 -2.02 13.42 -8.57
CA GLU A 54 -1.82 12.10 -9.16
C GLU A 54 -0.83 11.28 -8.31
N ASP A 55 -1.06 9.97 -8.25
CA ASP A 55 -0.13 9.04 -7.63
C ASP A 55 1.23 9.13 -8.31
N ARG A 56 2.28 9.30 -7.51
CA ARG A 56 3.65 9.39 -8.00
C ARG A 56 4.53 8.34 -7.33
N LEU A 57 5.35 7.67 -8.14
CA LEU A 57 6.44 6.85 -7.63
C LEU A 57 7.50 7.77 -6.99
N ILE A 58 7.74 7.56 -5.69
CA ILE A 58 8.76 8.29 -4.93
C ILE A 58 9.93 7.33 -4.67
N TRP A 59 11.13 7.74 -5.12
CA TRP A 59 12.36 6.98 -4.92
C TRP A 59 13.28 7.66 -3.91
N HIS A 60 13.45 7.08 -2.72
CA HIS A 60 14.17 7.70 -1.60
C HIS A 60 15.69 7.82 -1.80
N ASP A 61 16.28 7.00 -2.67
CA ASP A 61 17.73 6.96 -2.87
C ASP A 61 18.24 8.12 -3.76
N THR A 62 17.34 8.82 -4.46
CA THR A 62 17.69 10.07 -5.16
C THR A 62 17.06 11.28 -4.49
N THR A 63 17.81 12.38 -4.38
CA THR A 63 17.33 13.62 -3.76
C THR A 63 16.18 14.27 -4.52
N ASN A 64 16.01 13.96 -5.81
CA ASN A 64 14.89 14.43 -6.64
C ASN A 64 13.67 13.49 -6.61
N GLY A 65 13.76 12.36 -5.90
CA GLY A 65 12.67 11.39 -5.77
C GLY A 65 12.39 10.57 -7.03
N VAL A 66 13.24 10.66 -8.06
CA VAL A 66 13.02 10.02 -9.37
C VAL A 66 13.65 8.63 -9.39
N PHE A 67 12.82 7.63 -9.72
CA PHE A 67 13.26 6.27 -9.93
C PHE A 67 13.99 6.13 -11.28
N SER A 68 15.09 5.38 -11.29
CA SER A 68 15.72 4.88 -12.50
C SER A 68 16.37 3.52 -12.23
N VAL A 69 16.53 2.69 -13.26
CA VAL A 69 17.26 1.41 -13.13
C VAL A 69 18.70 1.66 -12.63
N LYS A 70 19.32 2.77 -13.04
CA LYS A 70 20.66 3.15 -12.62
C LYS A 70 20.75 3.45 -11.13
N SER A 71 19.82 4.23 -10.58
CA SER A 71 19.78 4.55 -9.15
C SER A 71 19.45 3.30 -8.32
N ALA A 72 18.49 2.49 -8.78
CA ALA A 72 18.18 1.21 -8.16
C ALA A 72 19.38 0.25 -8.11
N TYR A 73 20.13 0.13 -9.21
CA TYR A 73 21.33 -0.70 -9.26
C TYR A 73 22.44 -0.14 -8.37
N HIS A 74 22.63 1.17 -8.36
CA HIS A 74 23.60 1.82 -7.48
C HIS A 74 23.29 1.53 -6.00
N LEU A 75 22.03 1.68 -5.59
CA LEU A 75 21.56 1.32 -4.26
C LEU A 75 21.81 -0.16 -3.96
N ALA A 76 21.48 -1.05 -4.88
CA ALA A 76 21.68 -2.50 -4.69
C ALA A 76 23.17 -2.84 -4.46
N VAL A 77 24.08 -2.24 -5.22
CA VAL A 77 25.53 -2.43 -5.05
C VAL A 77 26.02 -1.82 -3.73
N LEU A 78 25.48 -0.68 -3.31
CA LEU A 78 25.82 -0.08 -2.00
C LEU A 78 25.37 -0.97 -0.84
N VAL A 79 24.16 -1.50 -0.89
CA VAL A 79 23.61 -2.42 0.13
C VAL A 79 24.43 -3.71 0.20
N ASP A 80 24.82 -4.27 -0.95
CA ASP A 80 25.66 -5.47 -1.02
C ASP A 80 27.06 -5.25 -0.42
N ARG A 81 27.62 -4.04 -0.58
CA ARG A 81 28.94 -3.67 -0.06
C ARG A 81 28.95 -3.25 1.41
N GLN A 82 27.81 -2.85 1.96
CA GLN A 82 27.69 -2.40 3.35
C GLN A 82 26.84 -3.38 4.15
N GLU A 83 27.45 -4.43 4.68
CA GLU A 83 26.80 -5.40 5.59
C GLU A 83 26.31 -4.79 6.94
N GLY A 84 26.40 -3.48 7.18
CA GLY A 84 26.22 -2.96 8.55
C GLY A 84 25.64 -1.57 8.82
N THR A 85 25.42 -0.67 7.85
CA THR A 85 25.16 0.75 8.22
C THR A 85 23.87 1.38 7.68
N TRP A 86 23.23 0.84 6.64
CA TRP A 86 21.96 1.40 6.12
C TRP A 86 20.68 0.74 6.65
N SER A 87 20.79 -0.15 7.62
CA SER A 87 19.64 -0.77 8.29
C SER A 87 18.77 0.26 9.04
N GLN A 88 19.25 1.47 9.31
CA GLN A 88 18.53 2.42 10.18
C GLN A 88 17.22 2.97 9.59
N VAL A 89 17.00 2.95 8.27
CA VAL A 89 15.75 3.49 7.66
C VAL A 89 14.77 2.39 7.21
N VAL A 90 15.24 1.15 7.03
CA VAL A 90 14.42 -0.01 6.60
C VAL A 90 14.25 -1.11 7.66
N SER A 91 14.79 -0.93 8.86
CA SER A 91 14.76 -1.92 9.97
C SER A 91 13.42 -1.98 10.71
N TRP A 92 12.34 -2.31 10.01
CA TRP A 92 11.17 -2.92 10.66
C TRP A 92 11.01 -4.40 10.27
N MET A 93 11.53 -4.80 9.10
CA MET A 93 11.69 -6.21 8.74
C MET A 93 13.01 -6.43 8.00
N ASP A 94 13.89 -7.23 8.59
CA ASP A 94 15.08 -7.73 7.90
C ASP A 94 14.70 -8.70 6.76
N ARG A 95 15.64 -8.99 5.86
CA ARG A 95 15.46 -9.94 4.74
C ARG A 95 15.00 -11.31 5.25
N THR A 96 15.49 -11.75 6.41
CA THR A 96 15.13 -13.03 7.04
C THR A 96 13.67 -13.08 7.47
N SER A 97 13.09 -11.96 7.91
CA SER A 97 11.69 -11.83 8.30
C SER A 97 10.79 -11.93 7.08
N TRP A 98 11.16 -11.28 5.98
CA TRP A 98 10.46 -11.43 4.71
C TRP A 98 10.51 -12.87 4.19
N MET A 99 11.68 -13.51 4.20
CA MET A 99 11.80 -14.92 3.78
C MET A 99 10.90 -15.84 4.62
N ARG A 100 10.83 -15.62 5.93
CA ARG A 100 9.94 -16.37 6.83
C ARG A 100 8.47 -16.14 6.49
N MET A 101 8.06 -14.89 6.26
CA MET A 101 6.68 -14.57 5.87
C MET A 101 6.30 -15.22 4.53
N TRP A 102 7.15 -15.11 3.51
CA TRP A 102 6.91 -15.73 2.21
C TRP A 102 6.93 -17.26 2.25
N ALA A 103 7.63 -17.86 3.22
CA ALA A 103 7.66 -19.31 3.43
C ALA A 103 6.43 -19.83 4.19
N LEU A 104 5.55 -18.96 4.70
CA LEU A 104 4.32 -19.40 5.35
C LEU A 104 3.44 -20.15 4.35
N LYS A 105 3.11 -21.39 4.67
CA LYS A 105 2.10 -22.18 3.94
C LYS A 105 0.71 -21.71 4.37
N ILE A 106 0.34 -20.52 3.92
CA ILE A 106 -1.01 -19.98 4.12
C ILE A 106 -1.91 -20.70 3.12
N PRO A 107 -3.04 -21.28 3.54
CA PRO A 107 -4.02 -21.81 2.59
C PRO A 107 -4.41 -20.70 1.60
N PRO A 108 -4.63 -21.03 0.32
CA PRO A 108 -5.16 -20.04 -0.63
C PRO A 108 -6.44 -19.44 -0.03
N LYS A 109 -6.63 -18.13 -0.27
CA LYS A 109 -7.82 -17.39 0.19
C LYS A 109 -9.06 -18.29 0.06
N LEU A 110 -9.71 -18.58 1.20
CA LEU A 110 -10.97 -19.31 1.25
C LEU A 110 -12.07 -18.51 0.55
#